data_AF-A0A9E5RRM9-F1
#
_entry.id   AF-A0A9E5RRM9-F1
#
_cell.length_a   1.000
_cell.length_b   1.000
_cell.length_c   1.000
_cell.angle_alpha   90.00
_cell.angle_beta   90.00
_cell.angle_gamma   90.00
#
_symmetry.space_group_name_H-M   'P 1'
#
loop_
_entity.id
_entity.type
_entity.pdbx_description
1 polymer ?
#
loop_
_entity_poly.entity_id
_entity_poly.type
_entity_poly.pdbx_seq_one_letter_code
_entity_poly.pdbx_strand_id
1 'polypeptide(L)'
;MRVSFERSGGFAGIPLTLTIDLADLSPDEATQLNRLIEQADFFNLPATTPSAAKPDRFQYRVTIEGGDRHHIVSVGETAAPDTLKPLLNWLVESARKQK
;
A
#
# COMPACT_ATOMS: atom_id res chain seq x y z
N MET A 1 8.40 11.38 -4.66
CA MET A 1 7.50 10.75 -3.69
C MET A 1 7.53 9.28 -4.00
N ARG A 2 8.07 8.48 -3.07
CA ARG A 2 8.26 7.05 -3.22
C ARG A 2 7.17 6.32 -2.47
N VAL A 3 6.63 5.28 -3.09
CA VAL A 3 5.67 4.37 -2.46
C VAL A 3 6.26 2.97 -2.48
N SER A 4 6.44 2.44 -1.27
CA SER A 4 6.90 1.08 -1.04
C SER A 4 5.73 0.28 -0.48
N PHE A 5 5.43 -0.83 -1.12
CA PHE A 5 4.31 -1.70 -0.79
C PHE A 5 4.84 -3.11 -0.57
N GLU A 6 4.39 -3.74 0.49
CA GLU A 6 4.69 -5.13 0.81
C GLU A 6 3.40 -5.83 1.23
N ARG A 7 3.11 -6.94 0.56
CA ARG A 7 2.06 -7.87 0.95
C ARG A 7 2.69 -9.20 1.33
N SER A 8 2.52 -9.58 2.58
CA SER A 8 3.00 -10.83 3.15
C SER A 8 1.84 -11.67 3.68
N GLY A 9 2.07 -12.97 3.86
CA GLY A 9 1.04 -13.93 4.30
C GLY A 9 0.29 -14.61 3.15
N GLY A 10 -0.79 -15.30 3.50
CA GLY A 10 -1.53 -16.18 2.60
C GLY A 10 -0.85 -17.53 2.36
N PHE A 11 -1.61 -18.48 1.83
CA PHE A 11 -1.26 -19.90 1.77
C PHE A 11 0.00 -20.21 0.93
N ALA A 12 0.35 -19.34 -0.03
CA ALA A 12 1.50 -19.54 -0.90
C ALA A 12 2.84 -19.07 -0.31
N GLY A 13 2.82 -18.24 0.74
CA GLY A 13 4.04 -17.75 1.40
C GLY A 13 4.94 -16.83 0.55
N ILE A 14 4.51 -16.41 -0.65
CA ILE A 14 5.30 -15.55 -1.54
C ILE A 14 5.02 -14.08 -1.21
N PRO A 15 5.99 -13.34 -0.65
CA PRO A 15 5.82 -11.91 -0.42
C PRO A 15 5.76 -11.17 -1.76
N LEU A 16 4.82 -10.24 -1.89
CA LEU A 16 4.73 -9.33 -3.02
C LEU A 16 5.22 -7.96 -2.59
N THR A 17 6.39 -7.57 -3.06
CA THR A 17 6.99 -6.26 -2.79
C THR A 17 6.97 -5.41 -4.05
N LEU A 18 6.64 -4.13 -3.90
CA LEU A 18 6.66 -3.14 -4.96
C LEU A 18 7.29 -1.86 -4.42
N THR A 19 8.21 -1.29 -5.17
CA THR A 19 8.71 0.07 -4.90
C THR A 19 8.55 0.87 -6.18
N ILE A 20 7.82 1.98 -6.11
CA ILE A 20 7.59 2.89 -7.23
C ILE A 20 7.90 4.31 -6.77
N ASP A 21 8.54 5.08 -7.65
CA ASP A 21 8.70 6.50 -7.45
C ASP A 21 7.72 7.24 -8.35
N LEU A 22 7.02 8.25 -7.83
CA LEU A 22 6.16 9.12 -8.64
C LEU A 22 6.92 9.80 -9.80
N ALA A 23 8.24 9.96 -9.67
CA ALA A 23 9.09 10.50 -10.73
C ALA A 23 9.32 9.51 -11.88
N ASP A 24 9.15 8.20 -11.63
CA ASP A 24 9.27 7.12 -12.62
C ASP A 24 7.92 6.78 -13.26
N LEU A 25 6.81 7.11 -12.57
CA LEU A 25 5.47 6.92 -13.08
C LEU A 25 5.10 7.94 -14.16
N SER A 26 4.21 7.51 -15.07
CA SER A 26 3.56 8.43 -15.99
C SER A 26 2.71 9.46 -15.24
N PRO A 27 2.51 10.68 -15.77
CA PRO A 27 1.73 11.72 -15.12
C PRO A 27 0.29 11.31 -14.78
N ASP A 28 -0.30 10.43 -15.59
CA ASP A 28 -1.63 9.84 -15.34
C ASP A 28 -1.62 8.94 -14.09
N GLU A 29 -0.69 8.00 -14.02
CA GLU A 29 -0.53 7.07 -12.89
C GLU A 29 -0.17 7.82 -11.60
N ALA A 30 0.70 8.82 -11.68
CA ALA A 30 1.06 9.66 -10.54
C ALA A 30 -0.15 10.44 -10.00
N THR A 31 -0.99 10.98 -10.88
CA THR A 31 -2.22 11.68 -10.51
C THR A 31 -3.23 10.72 -9.86
N GLN A 32 -3.40 9.53 -10.45
CA GLN A 32 -4.29 8.50 -9.92
C GLN A 32 -3.84 8.03 -8.53
N LEU A 33 -2.55 7.73 -8.36
CA LEU A 33 -1.98 7.33 -7.09
C LEU A 33 -2.17 8.42 -6.02
N ASN A 34 -1.91 9.67 -6.35
CA ASN A 34 -2.11 10.78 -5.41
C ASN A 34 -3.59 10.87 -4.98
N ARG A 35 -4.52 10.79 -5.94
CA ARG A 35 -5.96 10.77 -5.65
C ARG A 35 -6.35 9.61 -4.74
N LEU A 36 -5.81 8.41 -4.95
CA LEU A 36 -6.09 7.25 -4.11
C LEU A 36 -5.55 7.43 -2.68
N ILE A 37 -4.38 8.03 -2.54
CA ILE A 37 -3.76 8.34 -1.23
C ILE A 37 -4.62 9.36 -0.46
N GLU A 38 -5.08 10.41 -1.14
CA GLU A 38 -5.97 11.43 -0.57
C GLU A 38 -7.34 10.82 -0.20
N GLN A 39 -7.93 10.01 -1.07
CA GLN A 39 -9.21 9.34 -0.80
C GLN A 39 -9.12 8.33 0.35
N ALA A 40 -7.97 7.67 0.51
CA ALA A 40 -7.71 6.76 1.62
C ALA A 40 -7.40 7.49 2.94
N ASP A 41 -7.25 8.82 2.89
CA ASP A 41 -6.80 9.66 4.01
C ASP A 41 -5.51 9.09 4.65
N PHE A 42 -4.59 8.60 3.80
CA PHE A 42 -3.51 7.72 4.23
C PHE A 42 -2.62 8.31 5.33
N PHE A 43 -2.31 9.60 5.23
CA PHE A 43 -1.48 10.32 6.21
C PHE A 43 -2.17 10.50 7.57
N ASN A 44 -3.49 10.35 7.64
CA ASN A 44 -4.28 10.41 8.86
C ASN A 44 -4.56 9.01 9.44
N LEU A 45 -4.31 7.95 8.66
CA LEU A 45 -4.47 6.58 9.15
C LEU A 45 -3.44 6.28 10.25
N PRO A 46 -3.83 5.51 11.27
CA PRO A 46 -2.90 5.07 12.30
C PRO A 46 -1.80 4.20 11.68
N ALA A 47 -0.55 4.46 12.06
CA ALA A 47 0.62 3.80 11.47
C ALA A 47 0.60 2.26 11.67
N THR A 48 -0.08 1.80 12.72
CA THR A 48 -0.26 0.37 12.97
C THR A 48 -1.67 0.14 13.48
N THR A 49 -2.47 -0.57 12.70
CA THR A 49 -3.68 -1.19 13.26
C THR A 49 -3.26 -2.53 13.85
N PRO A 50 -3.48 -2.78 15.15
CA PRO A 50 -3.15 -4.05 15.78
C PRO A 50 -4.12 -5.12 15.28
N SER A 51 -3.92 -5.62 14.07
CA SER A 51 -4.52 -6.86 13.64
C SER A 51 -3.64 -7.97 14.18
N ALA A 52 -4.15 -8.70 15.18
CA ALA A 52 -3.51 -9.91 15.68
C ALA A 52 -3.01 -10.73 14.48
N ALA A 53 -1.69 -10.99 14.43
CA ALA A 53 -1.03 -11.71 13.36
C ALA A 53 -1.58 -13.14 13.33
N LYS A 54 -2.68 -13.35 12.62
CA LYS A 54 -3.20 -14.67 12.31
C LYS A 54 -2.44 -15.17 11.09
N PRO A 55 -1.82 -16.35 11.16
CA PRO A 55 -0.93 -16.86 10.10
C PRO A 55 -1.64 -17.05 8.75
N ASP A 56 -2.97 -17.15 8.74
CA ASP A 56 -3.77 -17.42 7.54
C ASP A 56 -4.17 -16.17 6.74
N ARG A 57 -3.84 -14.95 7.19
CA ARG A 57 -4.33 -13.71 6.55
C ARG A 57 -3.23 -12.90 5.88
N PHE A 58 -3.60 -12.21 4.81
CA PHE A 58 -2.71 -11.24 4.16
C PHE A 58 -2.51 -10.02 5.05
N GLN A 59 -1.25 -9.63 5.19
CA GLN A 59 -0.82 -8.37 5.78
C GLN A 59 -0.32 -7.46 4.67
N TYR A 60 -0.75 -6.20 4.73
CA TYR A 60 -0.31 -5.15 3.83
C TYR A 60 0.46 -4.11 4.65
N ARG A 61 1.66 -3.80 4.16
CA ARG A 61 2.49 -2.71 4.65
C ARG A 61 2.66 -1.74 3.48
N VAL A 62 2.17 -0.53 3.66
CA VAL A 62 2.32 0.56 2.70
C VAL A 62 3.17 1.63 3.36
N THR A 63 4.18 2.09 2.66
CA THR A 63 5.10 3.14 3.08
C THR A 63 5.11 4.20 2.01
N ILE A 64 4.83 5.44 2.39
CA ILE A 64 4.82 6.58 1.47
C ILE A 64 5.81 7.62 1.98
N GLU A 65 6.78 7.94 1.14
CA GLU A 65 7.88 8.88 1.42
C GLU A 65 7.82 10.03 0.42
N GLY A 66 7.33 11.19 0.85
CA GLY A 66 7.17 12.40 0.05
C GLY A 66 7.98 13.56 0.60
N GLY A 67 9.22 13.73 0.13
CA GLY A 67 10.08 14.83 0.55
C GLY A 67 10.36 14.78 2.06
N ASP A 68 9.72 15.66 2.82
CA ASP A 68 9.85 15.77 4.28
C ASP A 68 8.84 14.88 5.06
N ARG A 69 7.84 14.31 4.37
CA ARG A 69 6.78 13.50 5.00
C ARG A 69 7.00 12.02 4.72
N HIS A 70 7.09 11.22 5.77
CA HIS A 70 7.15 9.77 5.69
C HIS A 70 6.03 9.17 6.56
N HIS A 71 5.19 8.32 5.96
CA HIS A 71 4.13 7.61 6.69
C HIS A 71 4.11 6.13 6.34
N ILE A 72 3.98 5.30 7.36
CA ILE A 72 3.94 3.84 7.24
C ILE A 72 2.62 3.38 7.81
N VAL A 73 1.83 2.64 7.04
CA VAL A 73 0.58 2.04 7.49
C VAL A 73 0.67 0.53 7.32
N SER A 74 0.45 -0.18 8.42
CA SER A 74 0.35 -1.63 8.43
C SER A 74 -1.07 -2.06 8.80
N VAL A 75 -1.69 -2.85 7.94
CA VAL A 75 -3.09 -3.28 8.08
C VAL A 75 -3.30 -4.68 7.49
N GLY A 76 -4.17 -5.48 8.11
CA GLY A 76 -4.59 -6.77 7.56
C GLY A 76 -5.70 -6.62 6.53
N GLU A 77 -5.78 -7.52 5.54
CA GLU A 77 -6.80 -7.50 4.47
C GLU A 77 -8.22 -7.20 4.96
N THR A 78 -8.62 -7.89 6.02
CA THR A 78 -9.95 -7.79 6.60
C THR A 78 -10.15 -6.63 7.55
N ALA A 79 -9.07 -5.98 7.98
CA ALA A 79 -9.12 -4.78 8.81
C ALA A 79 -8.96 -3.50 7.98
N ALA A 80 -8.68 -3.62 6.68
CA ALA A 80 -8.51 -2.49 5.79
C ALA A 80 -9.86 -1.80 5.53
N PRO A 81 -9.95 -0.48 5.78
CA PRO A 81 -11.17 0.27 5.48
C PRO A 81 -11.44 0.30 3.98
N ASP A 82 -12.71 0.40 3.59
CA ASP A 82 -13.14 0.44 2.19
C ASP A 82 -12.48 1.57 1.40
N THR A 83 -12.10 2.66 2.06
CA THR A 83 -11.36 3.78 1.46
C THR A 83 -9.92 3.42 1.07
N LEU A 84 -9.30 2.45 1.76
CA LEU A 84 -7.93 2.00 1.50
C LEU A 84 -7.87 0.85 0.48
N LYS A 85 -8.94 0.06 0.36
CA LYS A 85 -9.06 -1.04 -0.63
C LYS A 85 -8.67 -0.63 -2.06
N PRO A 86 -9.14 0.51 -2.63
CA PRO A 86 -8.77 0.89 -3.99
C PRO A 86 -7.27 1.21 -4.13
N LEU A 87 -6.64 1.82 -3.12
CA LEU A 87 -5.19 2.05 -3.10
C LEU A 87 -4.42 0.73 -3.08
N LEU A 88 -4.81 -0.20 -2.20
CA LEU A 88 -4.19 -1.53 -2.12
C LEU A 88 -4.32 -2.31 -3.43
N ASN A 89 -5.50 -2.28 -4.04
CA ASN A 89 -5.73 -2.99 -5.30
C ASN A 89 -4.85 -2.43 -6.42
N TRP A 90 -4.79 -1.10 -6.56
CA TRP A 90 -3.91 -0.45 -7.54
C TRP A 90 -2.44 -0.82 -7.30
N LEU A 91 -1.97 -0.82 -6.04
CA LEU A 91 -0.60 -1.23 -5.71
C LEU A 91 -0.34 -2.70 -6.06
N VAL A 92 -1.29 -3.61 -5.82
CA VAL A 92 -1.16 -5.02 -6.20
C VAL A 92 -1.11 -5.18 -7.72
N GLU A 93 -1.92 -4.44 -8.47
CA GLU A 93 -1.90 -4.47 -9.94
C GLU A 93 -0.57 -3.94 -10.49
N SER A 94 -0.10 -2.81 -9.97
CA SER A 94 1.22 -2.25 -10.31
C SER A 94 2.36 -3.20 -9.96
N ALA A 95 2.26 -3.91 -8.83
CA ALA A 95 3.25 -4.91 -8.42
C ALA A 95 3.30 -6.13 -9.34
N ARG A 96 2.15 -6.52 -9.90
CA ARG A 96 2.06 -7.59 -10.89
C ARG A 96 2.58 -7.18 -12.26
N LYS A 97 2.39 -5.92 -12.66
CA LYS A 97 2.86 -5.39 -13.95
C LYS A 97 4.39 -5.21 -14.01
N GLN A 98 5.04 -4.99 -12.87
CA GLN A 98 6.51 -4.86 -12.80
C GLN A 98 7.27 -6.21 -12.82
N LYS A 99 6.56 -7.33 -12.93
CA LYS A 99 7.14 -8.68 -12.92
C LYS A 99 7.13 -9.29 -14.32
#